data_AF-A0A6P1DM02-F1
#
_entry.id   AF-A0A6P1DM02-F1
#
_cell.length_a   1.000
_cell.length_b   1.000
_cell.length_c   1.000
_cell.angle_alpha   90.00
_cell.angle_beta   90.00
_cell.angle_gamma   90.00
#
_symmetry.space_group_name_H-M   'P 1'
#
loop_
_entity.id
_entity.type
_entity.pdbx_description
1 polymer ?
#
loop_
_entity_poly.entity_id
_entity_poly.type
_entity_poly.pdbx_seq_one_letter_code
_entity_poly.pdbx_strand_id
1 'polypeptide(L)'
;MTKKTEKKGTQISRRGILPILGGTLLLPMLGFGKSSIADEILLPEENEEYQTLLKPDGTAVRVKVSTVKNSKVIQKNISNESFLNWLGRKL
;
A
#
# COMPACT_ATOMS: atom_id res chain seq x y z
N MET A 1 28.72 -56.49 28.97
CA MET A 1 27.40 -56.42 28.32
C MET A 1 26.86 -55.00 28.48
N THR A 2 27.16 -54.12 27.54
CA THR A 2 26.86 -52.67 27.63
C THR A 2 25.48 -52.39 27.02
N LYS A 3 24.55 -51.88 27.84
CA LYS A 3 23.20 -51.47 27.39
C LYS A 3 23.33 -50.18 26.55
N LYS A 4 22.92 -50.23 25.29
CA LYS A 4 22.71 -49.04 24.46
C LYS A 4 21.39 -48.38 24.88
N THR A 5 21.45 -47.11 25.29
CA THR A 5 20.28 -46.26 25.50
C THR A 5 19.95 -45.53 24.21
N GLU A 6 18.88 -45.93 23.54
CA GLU A 6 18.37 -45.22 22.36
C GLU A 6 17.75 -43.90 22.80
N LYS A 7 18.30 -42.78 22.31
CA LYS A 7 17.70 -41.45 22.49
C LYS A 7 16.45 -41.38 21.61
N LYS A 8 15.28 -41.48 22.24
CA LYS A 8 13.98 -41.35 21.57
C LYS A 8 13.82 -39.90 21.09
N GLY A 9 14.05 -39.66 19.80
CA GLY A 9 13.82 -38.36 19.19
C GLY A 9 12.35 -37.97 19.36
N THR A 10 12.10 -36.73 19.80
CA THR A 10 10.75 -36.21 19.95
C THR A 10 10.15 -36.00 18.56
N GLN A 11 9.29 -36.93 18.14
CA GLN A 11 8.55 -36.82 16.88
C GLN A 11 7.55 -35.66 17.00
N ILE A 12 7.87 -34.56 16.32
CA ILE A 12 7.01 -33.38 16.31
C ILE A 12 5.73 -33.74 15.54
N SER A 13 4.61 -33.85 16.27
CA SER A 13 3.32 -34.20 15.69
C SER A 13 2.67 -32.98 15.05
N ARG A 14 1.81 -33.19 14.04
CA ARG A 14 1.05 -32.12 13.38
C ARG A 14 0.29 -31.23 14.37
N ARG A 15 -0.23 -31.81 15.46
CA ARG A 15 -0.94 -31.10 16.53
C ARG A 15 -0.01 -30.29 17.45
N GLY A 16 1.27 -30.65 17.54
CA GLY A 16 2.28 -29.93 18.33
C GLY A 16 2.82 -28.67 17.65
N ILE A 17 2.74 -28.58 16.31
CA ILE A 17 3.20 -27.42 15.54
C ILE A 17 2.09 -26.37 15.36
N LEU A 18 0.81 -26.78 15.39
CA LEU A 18 -0.35 -25.88 15.22
C LEU A 18 -0.35 -24.64 16.14
N PRO A 19 -0.02 -24.73 17.44
CA PRO A 19 0.00 -23.55 18.32
C PRO A 19 1.09 -22.53 17.91
N ILE A 20 2.23 -23.02 17.44
CA ILE A 20 3.36 -22.20 17.01
C ILE A 20 3.01 -21.51 15.69
N LEU A 21 2.47 -22.25 14.71
CA LEU A 21 2.04 -21.69 13.42
C LEU A 21 0.86 -20.73 13.57
N GLY A 22 -0.11 -21.03 14.43
CA GLY A 22 -1.25 -20.14 14.68
C GLY A 22 -0.85 -18.86 15.40
N GLY A 23 0.08 -18.93 16.35
CA GLY A 23 0.59 -17.77 17.08
C GLY A 23 1.43 -16.84 16.22
N THR A 24 2.27 -17.37 15.34
CA THR A 24 3.12 -16.55 14.46
C THR A 24 2.35 -15.90 13.30
N LEU A 25 1.20 -16.44 12.92
CA LEU A 25 0.36 -15.88 11.85
C LEU A 25 -0.22 -14.50 12.19
N LEU A 26 -0.33 -14.17 13.49
CA LEU A 26 -0.86 -12.89 13.95
C LEU A 26 0.21 -11.81 14.17
N LEU A 27 1.51 -12.17 14.17
CA LEU A 27 2.63 -11.22 14.29
C LEU A 27 2.58 -10.05 13.27
N PRO A 28 2.28 -10.26 11.97
CA PRO A 28 2.20 -9.14 11.03
C PRO A 28 1.00 -8.21 11.26
N MET A 29 0.02 -8.61 12.08
CA MET A 29 -1.15 -7.78 12.42
C MET A 29 -0.94 -6.96 13.72
N LEU A 30 0.11 -7.26 14.49
CA LEU A 30 0.42 -6.60 15.77
C LEU A 30 1.33 -5.36 15.63
N GLY A 31 1.66 -4.95 14.39
CA GLY A 31 2.71 -3.96 14.12
C GLY A 31 2.29 -2.74 13.30
N PHE A 32 1.32 -1.94 13.76
CA PHE A 32 1.13 -0.56 13.30
C PHE A 32 0.71 0.39 14.45
N GLY A 33 1.52 0.41 15.51
CA GLY A 33 1.47 1.47 16.53
C GLY A 33 2.29 2.68 16.06
N LYS A 34 1.62 3.63 15.41
CA LYS A 34 1.97 5.06 15.22
C LYS A 34 3.46 5.43 15.36
N SER A 35 4.20 5.41 14.25
CA SER A 35 5.37 6.27 14.09
C SER A 35 4.95 7.58 13.43
N SER A 36 5.24 8.67 14.12
CA SER A 36 5.08 10.05 13.69
C SER A 36 5.72 10.25 12.31
N ILE A 37 4.90 10.33 11.26
CA ILE A 37 5.34 11.03 10.06
C ILE A 37 5.20 12.50 10.41
N ALA A 38 6.35 13.16 10.52
CA ALA A 38 6.46 14.58 10.38
C ALA A 38 6.02 14.93 8.94
N ASP A 39 4.71 14.98 8.71
CA ASP A 39 4.14 15.67 7.57
C ASP A 39 3.77 17.06 8.09
N GLU A 40 4.58 18.01 7.65
CA GLU A 40 4.31 19.41 7.40
C GLU A 40 3.03 19.96 8.03
N ILE A 41 3.21 21.05 8.78
CA ILE A 41 2.18 21.99 9.25
C ILE A 41 1.27 22.36 8.06
N LEU A 42 0.21 21.59 7.85
CA LEU A 42 -0.95 22.00 7.10
C LEU A 42 -1.87 22.65 8.12
N LEU A 43 -1.75 23.97 8.20
CA LEU A 43 -2.80 24.82 8.75
C LEU A 43 -4.15 24.30 8.25
N PRO A 44 -5.17 24.12 9.11
CA PRO A 44 -6.50 23.83 8.65
C PRO A 44 -7.08 25.14 8.10
N GLU A 45 -6.68 25.52 6.88
CA GLU A 45 -7.49 26.46 6.10
C GLU A 45 -8.75 25.72 5.69
N GLU A 46 -9.81 25.98 6.45
CA GLU A 46 -11.21 25.90 6.09
C GLU A 46 -11.55 25.00 4.89
N ASN A 47 -11.75 23.70 5.13
CA ASN A 47 -12.56 22.80 4.28
C ASN A 47 -12.25 22.82 2.76
N GLU A 48 -11.05 23.22 2.34
CA GLU A 48 -10.71 23.22 0.93
C GLU A 48 -10.34 21.79 0.52
N GLU A 49 -11.24 21.14 -0.21
CA GLU A 49 -11.01 19.79 -0.73
C GLU A 49 -10.03 19.85 -1.91
N TYR A 50 -8.98 19.03 -1.86
CA TYR A 50 -7.96 18.92 -2.90
C TYR A 50 -7.93 17.50 -3.47
N GLN A 51 -7.67 17.39 -4.77
CA GLN A 51 -7.38 16.11 -5.43
C GLN A 51 -6.01 16.13 -6.10
N THR A 52 -5.37 14.96 -6.17
CA THR A 52 -4.12 14.77 -6.89
C THR A 52 -4.42 14.45 -8.36
N LEU A 53 -3.79 15.19 -9.27
CA LEU A 53 -3.92 15.03 -10.72
C LEU A 53 -2.54 14.90 -11.38
N LEU A 54 -2.53 14.41 -12.63
CA LEU A 54 -1.33 14.29 -13.43
C LEU A 54 -1.23 15.42 -14.45
N LYS A 55 -0.03 15.99 -14.58
CA LYS A 55 0.36 16.86 -15.70
C LYS A 55 0.67 16.03 -16.95
N PRO A 56 0.68 16.65 -18.16
CA PRO A 56 1.17 15.99 -19.37
C PRO A 56 2.59 15.44 -19.22
N ASP A 57 3.44 16.10 -18.44
CA ASP A 57 4.82 15.66 -18.15
C ASP A 57 4.89 14.42 -17.21
N GLY A 58 3.74 13.95 -16.70
CA GLY A 58 3.62 12.82 -15.79
C GLY A 58 3.88 13.14 -14.32
N THR A 59 4.12 14.41 -13.96
CA THR A 59 4.27 14.85 -12.57
C THR A 59 2.90 14.95 -11.87
N ALA A 60 2.84 14.54 -10.60
CA ALA A 60 1.65 14.70 -9.77
C ALA A 60 1.55 16.13 -9.21
N VAL A 61 0.33 16.70 -9.20
CA VAL A 61 0.03 18.03 -8.66
C VAL A 61 -1.27 17.99 -7.88
N ARG A 62 -1.34 18.76 -6.78
CA ARG A 62 -2.56 18.96 -5.98
C ARG A 62 -3.37 20.11 -6.56
N VAL A 63 -4.65 19.86 -6.83
CA VAL A 63 -5.57 20.84 -7.43
C VAL A 63 -6.83 20.93 -6.58
N LYS A 64 -7.36 22.16 -6.40
CA LYS A 64 -8.64 22.39 -5.71
C LYS A 64 -9.78 21.68 -6.44
N VAL A 65 -10.63 20.97 -5.70
CA VAL A 65 -11.78 20.24 -6.28
C VAL A 65 -12.77 21.19 -6.97
N SER A 66 -12.92 22.42 -6.48
CA SER A 66 -13.76 23.45 -7.12
C SER A 66 -13.31 23.76 -8.56
N THR A 67 -12.00 23.83 -8.80
CA THR A 67 -11.43 24.03 -10.15
C THR A 67 -11.74 22.85 -11.06
N VAL A 68 -11.68 21.63 -10.54
CA VAL A 68 -11.98 20.41 -11.31
C VAL A 68 -13.46 20.35 -11.67
N LYS A 69 -14.36 20.68 -10.74
CA LYS A 69 -15.81 20.75 -11.01
C LYS A 69 -16.17 21.77 -12.10
N ASN A 70 -15.42 22.88 -12.17
CA ASN A 70 -15.62 23.93 -13.18
C ASN A 70 -14.85 23.68 -14.49
N SER A 71 -14.10 22.58 -14.59
CA SER A 71 -13.31 22.26 -15.78
C SER A 71 -14.18 21.68 -16.90
N LYS A 72 -13.72 21.85 -18.14
CA LYS A 72 -14.36 21.25 -19.32
C LYS A 72 -13.71 19.89 -19.63
N VAL A 73 -14.53 18.85 -19.70
CA VAL A 73 -14.09 17.56 -20.20
C VAL A 73 -13.93 17.63 -21.72
N ILE A 74 -12.69 17.48 -22.22
CA ILE A 74 -12.37 17.53 -23.65
C ILE A 74 -12.71 16.19 -24.33
N GLN A 75 -12.31 15.08 -23.73
CA GLN A 75 -12.54 13.74 -24.26
C GLN A 75 -12.81 12.76 -23.11
N LYS A 76 -13.92 12.03 -23.19
CA LYS A 76 -14.25 10.95 -22.26
C LYS A 76 -13.67 9.63 -22.78
N ASN A 77 -13.30 8.73 -21.87
CA ASN A 77 -12.91 7.35 -22.17
C ASN A 77 -11.79 7.24 -23.23
N ILE A 78 -10.69 7.94 -23.02
CA ILE A 78 -9.52 7.88 -23.91
C ILE A 78 -8.85 6.49 -23.86
N SER A 79 -8.32 6.01 -24.98
CA SER A 79 -7.54 4.76 -25.04
C SER A 79 -6.15 4.95 -24.42
N ASN A 80 -5.52 3.86 -23.98
CA ASN A 80 -4.16 3.91 -23.41
C ASN A 80 -3.14 4.47 -24.40
N GLU A 81 -3.27 4.12 -25.69
CA GLU A 81 -2.38 4.64 -26.74
C GLU A 81 -2.50 6.16 -26.88
N SER A 82 -3.74 6.66 -26.95
CA SER A 82 -4.00 8.11 -27.03
C SER A 82 -3.57 8.84 -25.75
N PHE A 83 -3.75 8.22 -24.58
CA PHE A 83 -3.31 8.77 -23.30
C PHE A 83 -1.78 8.86 -23.21
N LEU A 84 -1.06 7.82 -23.61
CA LEU A 84 0.41 7.82 -23.62
C LEU A 84 0.98 8.83 -24.61
N ASN A 85 0.39 8.94 -25.81
CA ASN A 85 0.75 9.98 -26.77
C ASN A 85 0.52 11.39 -26.20
N TRP A 86 -0.59 11.60 -25.47
CA TRP A 86 -0.85 12.88 -24.79
C TRP A 86 0.18 13.19 -23.69
N LEU A 87 0.67 12.16 -22.99
CA LEU A 87 1.77 12.27 -22.02
C LEU A 87 3.16 12.41 -22.68
N GLY A 88 3.24 12.44 -24.01
CA GLY A 88 4.51 12.49 -24.74
C GLY A 88 5.38 11.22 -24.58
N ARG A 89 4.78 10.10 -24.15
CA ARG A 89 5.48 8.81 -23.98
C ARG A 89 5.18 7.92 -25.18
N LYS A 90 6.23 7.30 -25.74
CA LYS A 90 6.08 6.28 -26.78
C LYS A 90 5.88 4.90 -26.14
N LEU A 91 5.04 4.08 -26.76
CA LEU A 91 4.90 2.65 -26.47
C LEU A 91 6.19 1.90 -26.81
#